data_AF-A0L799-F1
#
_entry.id   AF-A0L799-F1
#
_cell.length_a   1.000
_cell.length_b   1.000
_cell.length_c   1.000
_cell.angle_alpha   90.00
_cell.angle_beta   90.00
_cell.angle_gamma   90.00
#
_symmetry.space_group_name_H-M   'P 1'
#
loop_
_entity.id
_entity.type
_entity.pdbx_description
1 polymer ?
#
loop_
_entity_poly.entity_id
_entity_poly.type
_entity_poly.pdbx_seq_one_letter_code
_entity_poly.pdbx_strand_id
1 'polypeptide(L)'
;MYARYDYNAGASISNMLSDIVALLTGTTDKATLSASCNQASTQVISQVAAGWTLHDASAGTNMQCLKAPLADDASAFKYLCVDLNTTGYLFPKVYEVWDATGHAGTNMASTSDSTSYNQRIDTSNGGSLYIWASARFVMFASQTAAGWASTIKPGPSGIVERTRYLPWDTPAAGWPPFLWCNLGYAMYGTLGYSPRQMQKDETPVTGTSASLTAGTVCFSTLAMPSGSDQKVPDGAGGSTIPAWPLMGHNVNHMPLMYGEISSLCDIWVIPDNMAATHDVLSMDGKQYSVVQTNGPTESMIIRKG
;
A
#
# COMPACT_ATOMS: atom_id res chain seq x y z
N MET A 1 8.94 8.07 2.98
CA MET A 1 9.49 7.56 4.24
C MET A 1 9.52 6.06 4.13
N TYR A 2 10.61 5.47 4.61
CA TYR A 2 10.70 4.04 4.83
C TYR A 2 11.11 3.78 6.28
N ALA A 3 10.53 2.77 6.88
CA ALA A 3 11.02 2.20 8.13
C ALA A 3 11.05 0.68 8.04
N ARG A 4 12.13 0.09 8.52
CA ARG A 4 12.11 -1.29 9.00
C ARG A 4 12.00 -1.20 10.53
N TYR A 5 10.79 -1.39 11.04
CA TYR A 5 10.48 -1.38 12.47
C TYR A 5 10.62 -2.79 13.02
N ASP A 6 11.72 -3.08 13.70
CA ASP A 6 11.89 -4.34 14.41
C ASP A 6 11.31 -4.19 15.82
N TYR A 7 10.45 -5.12 16.22
CA TYR A 7 9.82 -5.13 17.54
C TYR A 7 10.24 -6.38 18.33
N ASN A 8 10.40 -6.20 19.64
CA ASN A 8 10.93 -7.22 20.54
C ASN A 8 9.92 -8.35 20.79
N ALA A 9 10.41 -9.53 21.16
CA ALA A 9 9.59 -10.55 21.81
C ALA A 9 8.96 -9.97 23.09
N GLY A 10 7.68 -10.24 23.31
CA GLY A 10 6.87 -9.64 24.37
C GLY A 10 6.42 -8.20 24.10
N ALA A 11 6.56 -7.69 22.87
CA ALA A 11 6.11 -6.34 22.52
C ALA A 11 4.63 -6.12 22.86
N SER A 12 4.32 -5.02 23.57
CA SER A 12 2.95 -4.60 23.81
C SER A 12 2.30 -4.09 22.52
N ILE A 13 1.06 -4.50 22.25
CA ILE A 13 0.28 -4.04 21.09
C ILE A 13 0.08 -2.52 21.11
N SER A 14 -0.21 -1.93 22.27
CA SER A 14 -0.42 -0.48 22.38
C SER A 14 0.84 0.32 22.04
N ASN A 15 2.00 -0.20 22.45
CA ASN A 15 3.31 0.38 22.13
C ASN A 15 3.61 0.25 20.63
N MET A 16 3.36 -0.93 20.03
CA MET A 16 3.53 -1.11 18.59
C MET A 16 2.63 -0.17 17.78
N LEU A 17 1.36 -0.02 18.18
CA LEU A 17 0.45 0.92 17.55
C LEU A 17 0.99 2.35 17.61
N SER A 18 1.40 2.79 18.80
CA SER A 18 1.98 4.11 19.01
C SER A 18 3.21 4.35 18.14
N ASP A 19 4.11 3.36 18.04
CA ASP A 19 5.32 3.46 17.24
C ASP A 19 5.00 3.55 15.74
N ILE A 20 4.07 2.71 15.25
CA ILE A 20 3.64 2.73 13.85
C ILE A 20 3.01 4.09 13.52
N VAL A 21 2.11 4.61 14.36
CA VAL A 21 1.50 5.93 14.16
C VAL A 21 2.54 7.04 14.23
N ALA A 22 3.50 6.97 15.17
CA ALA A 22 4.59 7.94 15.28
C ALA A 22 5.43 7.99 13.98
N LEU A 23 5.77 6.82 13.42
CA LEU A 23 6.48 6.72 12.15
C LEU A 23 5.64 7.33 11.00
N LEU A 24 4.38 6.92 10.86
CA LEU A 24 3.50 7.42 9.79
C LEU A 24 3.21 8.93 9.89
N THR A 25 3.30 9.50 11.09
CA THR A 25 3.13 10.95 11.34
C THR A 25 4.44 11.74 11.30
N GLY A 26 5.55 11.09 10.96
CA GLY A 26 6.81 11.77 10.61
C GLY A 26 7.93 11.68 11.63
N THR A 27 7.83 10.81 12.64
CA THR A 27 8.97 10.52 13.52
C THR A 27 10.12 9.93 12.72
N THR A 28 11.30 10.54 12.84
CA THR A 28 12.51 10.12 12.12
C THR A 28 13.60 9.59 13.04
N ASP A 29 13.55 9.93 14.33
CA ASP A 29 14.46 9.43 15.35
C ASP A 29 13.88 8.18 16.01
N LYS A 30 14.53 7.03 15.77
CA LYS A 30 14.10 5.76 16.38
C LYS A 30 14.27 5.72 17.90
N ALA A 31 15.06 6.62 18.49
CA ALA A 31 15.23 6.69 19.94
C ALA A 31 13.97 7.17 20.67
N THR A 32 13.04 7.83 19.96
CA THR A 32 11.76 8.27 20.52
C THR A 32 10.66 7.22 20.43
N LEU A 33 10.93 6.07 19.80
CA LEU A 33 10.01 4.95 19.76
C LEU A 33 9.99 4.22 21.13
N SER A 34 8.90 3.52 21.39
CA SER A 34 8.63 2.84 22.64
C SER A 34 9.66 1.74 22.98
N ALA A 35 9.58 1.23 24.22
CA ALA A 35 10.39 0.09 24.65
C ALA A 35 10.08 -1.24 23.91
N SER A 36 8.95 -1.32 23.19
CA SER A 36 8.65 -2.47 22.32
C SER A 36 9.53 -2.48 21.06
N CYS A 37 10.09 -1.33 20.67
CA CYS A 37 10.99 -1.22 19.53
C CYS A 37 12.35 -1.83 19.85
N ASN A 38 12.85 -2.69 18.97
CA ASN A 38 14.26 -3.04 18.93
C ASN A 38 15.02 -1.92 18.20
N GLN A 39 15.51 -0.95 18.97
CA GLN A 39 16.22 0.20 18.42
C GLN A 39 17.52 -0.19 17.69
N ALA A 40 18.18 -1.29 18.08
CA ALA A 40 19.43 -1.72 17.44
C ALA A 40 19.20 -2.15 16.00
N SER A 41 18.11 -2.88 15.74
CA SER A 41 17.78 -3.41 14.41
C SER A 41 16.89 -2.48 13.57
N THR A 42 16.15 -1.57 14.22
CA THR A 42 15.25 -0.64 13.52
C THR A 42 16.02 0.37 12.65
N GLN A 43 15.52 0.58 11.43
CA GLN A 43 16.02 1.57 10.47
C GLN A 43 14.89 2.51 10.07
N VAL A 44 15.17 3.81 10.02
CA VAL A 44 14.25 4.84 9.48
C VAL A 44 15.00 5.65 8.42
N ILE A 45 14.39 5.82 7.25
CA ILE A 45 14.87 6.64 6.14
C ILE A 45 13.77 7.64 5.77
N SER A 46 14.07 8.92 5.98
CA SER A 46 13.09 10.02 5.93
C SER A 46 13.30 11.00 4.78
N GLN A 47 13.97 10.57 3.69
CA GLN A 47 14.19 11.41 2.50
C GLN A 47 12.87 11.87 1.83
N VAL A 48 11.81 11.07 1.98
CA VAL A 48 10.43 11.45 1.66
C VAL A 48 9.63 11.56 2.96
N ALA A 49 8.91 12.66 3.16
CA ALA A 49 8.02 12.80 4.30
C ALA A 49 6.92 11.73 4.30
N ALA A 50 6.53 11.23 5.48
CA ALA A 50 5.47 10.24 5.59
C ALA A 50 4.11 10.82 5.15
N GLY A 51 3.81 12.08 5.48
CA GLY A 51 2.70 12.83 4.90
C GLY A 51 1.30 12.52 5.47
N TRP A 52 1.23 11.79 6.59
CA TRP A 52 -0.03 11.50 7.29
C TRP A 52 -0.11 12.27 8.61
N THR A 53 -1.34 12.56 9.02
CA THR A 53 -1.65 13.19 10.30
C THR A 53 -2.60 12.30 11.08
N LEU A 54 -2.44 12.26 12.41
CA LEU A 54 -3.40 11.60 13.29
C LEU A 54 -4.75 12.33 13.20
N HIS A 55 -5.81 11.60 12.89
CA HIS A 55 -7.17 12.11 12.77
C HIS A 55 -8.03 11.71 13.97
N ASP A 56 -7.90 10.46 14.42
CA ASP A 56 -8.65 9.93 15.56
C ASP A 56 -7.76 8.99 16.39
N ALA A 57 -7.32 9.49 17.55
CA ALA A 57 -6.51 8.73 18.50
C ALA A 57 -7.31 7.69 19.29
N SER A 58 -8.64 7.81 19.27
CA SER A 58 -9.60 7.00 20.05
C SER A 58 -10.48 6.14 19.14
N ALA A 59 -10.06 5.92 17.89
CA ALA A 59 -10.78 5.11 16.91
C ALA A 59 -11.11 3.70 17.43
N GLY A 60 -10.29 3.14 18.31
CA GLY A 60 -10.59 1.95 19.10
C GLY A 60 -9.45 1.60 20.07
N THR A 61 -9.61 0.54 20.87
CA THR A 61 -8.63 0.16 21.91
C THR A 61 -7.21 -0.03 21.37
N ASN A 62 -7.05 -0.78 20.27
CA ASN A 62 -5.79 -0.93 19.56
C ASN A 62 -5.93 -0.48 18.10
N MET A 63 -6.61 0.64 17.88
CA MET A 63 -6.81 1.21 16.55
C MET A 63 -6.72 2.74 16.59
N GLN A 64 -6.06 3.32 15.60
CA GLN A 64 -6.00 4.77 15.39
C GLN A 64 -6.26 5.11 13.93
N CYS A 65 -6.99 6.19 13.67
CA CYS A 65 -7.24 6.69 12.32
C CYS A 65 -6.26 7.79 11.96
N LEU A 66 -5.61 7.65 10.81
CA LEU A 66 -4.81 8.67 10.18
C LEU A 66 -5.51 9.19 8.92
N LYS A 67 -5.16 10.40 8.51
CA LYS A 67 -5.55 10.95 7.21
C LYS A 67 -4.40 11.62 6.49
N ALA A 68 -4.53 11.69 5.17
CA ALA A 68 -3.65 12.46 4.29
C ALA A 68 -4.48 13.15 3.20
N PRO A 69 -4.08 14.35 2.72
CA PRO A 69 -4.79 15.04 1.65
C PRO A 69 -4.70 14.25 0.33
N LEU A 70 -5.69 14.40 -0.55
CA LEU A 70 -5.62 13.88 -1.92
C LEU A 70 -4.58 14.68 -2.75
N ALA A 71 -4.11 14.11 -3.85
CA ALA A 71 -3.05 14.70 -4.67
C ALA A 71 -3.57 15.87 -5.50
N ASP A 72 -4.82 15.77 -5.93
CA ASP A 72 -5.51 16.73 -6.78
C ASP A 72 -6.46 17.65 -6.02
N ASP A 73 -6.68 17.40 -4.73
CA ASP A 73 -7.47 18.25 -3.85
C ASP A 73 -6.95 18.17 -2.40
N ALA A 74 -6.27 19.23 -1.97
CA ALA A 74 -5.71 19.32 -0.62
C ALA A 74 -6.76 19.51 0.48
N SER A 75 -8.02 19.82 0.11
CA SER A 75 -9.14 19.95 1.05
C SER A 75 -9.90 18.65 1.29
N ALA A 76 -9.70 17.66 0.42
CA ALA A 76 -10.23 16.31 0.55
C ALA A 76 -9.17 15.37 1.12
N PHE A 77 -9.61 14.32 1.83
CA PHE A 77 -8.73 13.42 2.55
C PHE A 77 -9.03 11.95 2.23
N LYS A 78 -8.00 11.12 2.36
CA LYS A 78 -8.11 9.66 2.47
C LYS A 78 -7.85 9.23 3.91
N TYR A 79 -8.51 8.16 4.35
CA TYR A 79 -8.51 7.70 5.73
C TYR A 79 -7.97 6.28 5.84
N LEU A 80 -7.06 6.08 6.79
CA LEU A 80 -6.42 4.81 7.10
C LEU A 80 -6.52 4.56 8.60
N CYS A 81 -7.24 3.53 9.01
CA CYS A 81 -7.20 3.04 10.38
C CYS A 81 -6.14 1.93 10.49
N VAL A 82 -5.12 2.14 11.30
CA VAL A 82 -4.15 1.10 11.68
C VAL A 82 -4.75 0.35 12.86
N ASP A 83 -5.14 -0.90 12.65
CA ASP A 83 -5.84 -1.73 13.63
C ASP A 83 -5.02 -2.99 13.98
N LEU A 84 -4.74 -3.17 15.26
CA LEU A 84 -4.03 -4.31 15.86
C LEU A 84 -4.91 -5.07 16.86
N ASN A 85 -6.24 -4.87 16.87
CA ASN A 85 -7.15 -5.53 17.81
C ASN A 85 -7.27 -7.05 17.57
N THR A 86 -7.08 -7.50 16.32
CA THR A 86 -7.10 -8.93 16.01
C THR A 86 -5.72 -9.53 16.30
N THR A 87 -5.68 -10.46 17.25
CA THR A 87 -4.45 -11.12 17.68
C THR A 87 -3.68 -11.69 16.50
N GLY A 88 -2.42 -11.27 16.39
CA GLY A 88 -1.49 -11.75 15.37
C GLY A 88 -1.59 -11.05 14.02
N TYR A 89 -2.34 -9.95 13.91
CA TYR A 89 -2.52 -9.23 12.65
C TYR A 89 -2.48 -7.70 12.81
N LEU A 90 -2.00 -7.04 11.75
CA LEU A 90 -2.15 -5.61 11.50
C LEU A 90 -3.07 -5.44 10.29
N PHE A 91 -4.15 -4.71 10.48
CA PHE A 91 -5.09 -4.33 9.42
C PHE A 91 -4.95 -2.85 9.07
N PRO A 92 -4.55 -2.51 7.84
CA PRO A 92 -4.62 -1.17 7.31
C PRO A 92 -6.01 -0.92 6.71
N LYS A 93 -7.02 -0.71 7.58
CA LYS A 93 -8.41 -0.53 7.16
C LYS A 93 -8.58 0.81 6.45
N VAL A 94 -9.11 0.79 5.23
CA VAL A 94 -9.25 2.00 4.40
C VAL A 94 -10.73 2.38 4.32
N TYR A 95 -11.05 3.64 4.62
CA TYR A 95 -12.41 4.15 4.62
C TYR A 95 -12.57 5.32 3.64
N GLU A 96 -13.79 5.49 3.12
CA GLU A 96 -14.12 6.67 2.31
C GLU A 96 -14.14 7.94 3.16
N VAL A 97 -14.84 7.87 4.30
CA VAL A 97 -14.97 8.94 5.29
C VAL A 97 -14.80 8.35 6.67
N TRP A 98 -14.21 9.13 7.58
CA TRP A 98 -14.12 8.80 9.01
C TRP A 98 -14.64 9.95 9.89
N ASP A 99 -15.66 9.66 10.70
CA ASP A 99 -16.12 10.53 11.76
C ASP A 99 -15.32 10.26 13.04
N ALA A 100 -14.45 11.20 13.41
CA ALA A 100 -13.62 11.13 14.60
C ALA A 100 -14.39 11.38 15.91
N THR A 101 -15.63 11.90 15.85
CA THR A 101 -16.47 12.11 17.03
C THR A 101 -17.26 10.84 17.35
N GLY A 102 -17.84 10.21 16.32
CA GLY A 102 -18.54 8.93 16.44
C GLY A 102 -17.63 7.70 16.40
N HIS A 103 -16.33 7.88 16.13
CA HIS A 103 -15.34 6.81 15.94
C HIS A 103 -15.79 5.76 14.89
N ALA A 104 -16.35 6.25 13.79
CA ALA A 104 -16.99 5.41 12.78
C ALA A 104 -16.62 5.82 11.36
N GLY A 105 -16.35 4.82 10.52
CA GLY A 105 -16.07 5.01 9.10
C GLY A 105 -17.19 4.50 8.21
N THR A 106 -17.28 5.02 6.99
CA THR A 106 -18.22 4.56 5.96
C THR A 106 -17.47 3.93 4.78
N ASN A 107 -18.14 3.01 4.09
CA ASN A 107 -17.66 2.35 2.87
C ASN A 107 -16.21 1.82 3.00
N MET A 108 -15.95 1.02 4.04
CA MET A 108 -14.64 0.39 4.19
C MET A 108 -14.29 -0.41 2.93
N ALA A 109 -13.08 -0.22 2.41
CA ALA A 109 -12.57 -0.99 1.29
C ALA A 109 -12.59 -2.48 1.65
N SER A 110 -13.16 -3.31 0.76
CA SER A 110 -13.28 -4.74 1.02
C SER A 110 -11.93 -5.39 1.30
N THR A 111 -11.91 -6.39 2.19
CA THR A 111 -10.74 -7.17 2.60
C THR A 111 -9.63 -6.40 3.32
N SER A 112 -9.76 -5.08 3.53
CA SER A 112 -8.81 -4.28 4.32
C SER A 112 -8.78 -4.63 5.82
N ASP A 113 -9.72 -5.46 6.27
CA ASP A 113 -9.86 -6.03 7.61
C ASP A 113 -9.71 -7.57 7.65
N SER A 114 -9.20 -8.18 6.57
CA SER A 114 -9.11 -9.64 6.44
C SER A 114 -7.78 -10.20 6.94
N THR A 115 -7.81 -11.26 7.73
CA THR A 115 -6.62 -12.03 8.13
C THR A 115 -5.91 -12.71 6.96
N SER A 116 -6.63 -12.98 5.86
CA SER A 116 -6.07 -13.64 4.68
C SER A 116 -5.10 -12.76 3.89
N TYR A 117 -5.34 -11.45 3.86
CA TYR A 117 -4.67 -10.54 2.93
C TYR A 117 -3.87 -9.44 3.62
N ASN A 118 -3.83 -9.42 4.95
CA ASN A 118 -3.13 -8.39 5.71
C ASN A 118 -1.96 -8.96 6.52
N GLN A 119 -1.25 -8.05 7.18
CA GLN A 119 0.07 -8.34 7.71
C GLN A 119 -0.01 -9.13 9.00
N ARG A 120 0.77 -10.20 9.10
CA ARG A 120 0.91 -10.98 10.34
C ARG A 120 1.82 -10.24 11.33
N ILE A 121 1.51 -10.33 12.61
CA ILE A 121 2.34 -9.85 13.71
C ILE A 121 2.55 -11.01 14.68
N ASP A 122 3.70 -11.04 15.33
CA ASP A 122 4.04 -12.07 16.32
C ASP A 122 4.66 -11.41 17.56
N THR A 123 3.82 -10.99 18.50
CA THR A 123 4.31 -10.37 19.74
C THR A 123 5.01 -11.37 20.65
N SER A 124 4.82 -12.67 20.49
CA SER A 124 5.46 -13.69 21.32
C SER A 124 6.95 -13.83 20.98
N ASN A 125 7.28 -13.87 19.68
CA ASN A 125 8.66 -14.06 19.21
C ASN A 125 9.33 -12.78 18.70
N GLY A 126 8.57 -11.69 18.52
CA GLY A 126 9.02 -10.48 17.85
C GLY A 126 8.96 -10.61 16.33
N GLY A 127 9.49 -9.61 15.64
CA GLY A 127 9.54 -9.59 14.17
C GLY A 127 9.87 -8.22 13.60
N SER A 128 9.72 -8.09 12.29
CA SER A 128 9.96 -6.85 11.57
C SER A 128 8.70 -6.41 10.83
N LEU A 129 8.41 -5.12 10.84
CA LEU A 129 7.41 -4.49 9.99
C LEU A 129 8.12 -3.50 9.07
N TYR A 130 8.04 -3.75 7.78
CA TYR A 130 8.49 -2.84 6.74
C TYR A 130 7.34 -1.89 6.41
N ILE A 131 7.62 -0.59 6.52
CA ILE A 131 6.64 0.48 6.34
C ILE A 131 7.19 1.38 5.23
N TRP A 132 6.39 1.57 4.18
CA TRP A 132 6.63 2.58 3.17
C TRP A 132 5.49 3.58 3.22
N ALA A 133 5.80 4.86 3.32
CA ALA A 133 4.78 5.89 3.46
C ALA A 133 5.15 7.17 2.72
N SER A 134 4.15 7.78 2.09
CA SER A 134 4.16 9.16 1.63
C SER A 134 2.74 9.74 1.77
N ALA A 135 2.57 11.03 1.48
CA ALA A 135 1.23 11.62 1.43
C ALA A 135 0.30 10.90 0.42
N ARG A 136 0.85 10.09 -0.50
CA ARG A 136 0.11 9.37 -1.55
C ARG A 136 -0.23 7.93 -1.18
N PHE A 137 0.52 7.30 -0.27
CA PHE A 137 0.30 5.88 0.07
C PHE A 137 0.87 5.50 1.43
N VAL A 138 0.40 4.36 1.95
CA VAL A 138 1.06 3.61 3.03
C VAL A 138 0.99 2.13 2.68
N MET A 139 2.14 1.45 2.70
CA MET A 139 2.24 0.00 2.53
C MET A 139 2.97 -0.61 3.70
N PHE A 140 2.50 -1.77 4.12
CA PHE A 140 3.07 -2.58 5.18
C PHE A 140 3.45 -3.94 4.65
N ALA A 141 4.61 -4.47 5.03
CA ALA A 141 4.95 -5.87 4.86
C ALA A 141 5.61 -6.38 6.15
N SER A 142 5.10 -7.46 6.73
CA SER A 142 5.69 -8.04 7.94
C SER A 142 6.63 -9.20 7.63
N GLN A 143 7.60 -9.43 8.51
CA GLN A 143 8.43 -10.62 8.53
C GLN A 143 8.40 -11.19 9.95
N THR A 144 7.83 -12.38 10.09
CA THR A 144 7.77 -13.12 11.36
C THR A 144 8.41 -14.49 11.21
N ALA A 145 8.49 -15.26 12.30
CA ALA A 145 8.91 -16.66 12.25
C ALA A 145 8.00 -17.52 11.36
N ALA A 146 6.73 -17.12 11.19
CA ALA A 146 5.78 -17.79 10.31
C ALA A 146 5.95 -17.40 8.82
N GLY A 147 6.83 -16.45 8.49
CA GLY A 147 7.19 -16.06 7.14
C GLY A 147 6.91 -14.59 6.79
N TRP A 148 7.01 -14.29 5.49
CA TRP A 148 6.78 -12.98 4.89
C TRP A 148 5.28 -12.68 4.74
N ALA A 149 4.87 -11.45 5.08
CA ALA A 149 3.56 -10.85 4.87
C ALA A 149 2.36 -11.76 5.23
N SER A 150 1.27 -11.71 4.45
CA SER A 150 0.08 -12.53 4.63
C SER A 150 0.32 -14.02 4.29
N THR A 151 -0.55 -14.91 4.78
CA THR A 151 -0.49 -16.35 4.43
C THR A 151 -0.99 -16.62 3.02
N ILE A 152 -2.01 -15.88 2.59
CA ILE A 152 -2.57 -15.98 1.25
C ILE A 152 -1.97 -14.83 0.44
N LYS A 153 -1.20 -15.19 -0.60
CA LYS A 153 -0.61 -14.25 -1.55
C LYS A 153 0.29 -13.21 -0.85
N PRO A 154 1.45 -13.66 -0.34
CA PRO A 154 2.31 -12.83 0.50
C PRO A 154 2.83 -11.62 -0.29
N GLY A 155 2.55 -10.43 0.23
CA GLY A 155 3.08 -9.18 -0.32
C GLY A 155 2.69 -7.98 0.55
N PRO A 156 3.26 -6.80 0.26
CA PRO A 156 2.86 -5.60 0.96
C PRO A 156 1.37 -5.30 0.77
N SER A 157 0.70 -4.87 1.83
CA SER A 157 -0.69 -4.39 1.77
C SER A 157 -0.86 -3.03 2.44
N GLY A 158 -1.86 -2.27 2.00
CA GLY A 158 -2.11 -0.95 2.53
C GLY A 158 -2.94 -0.09 1.58
N ILE A 159 -2.79 1.22 1.68
CA ILE A 159 -3.55 2.20 0.90
C ILE A 159 -2.66 2.83 -0.17
N VAL A 160 -3.16 2.92 -1.39
CA VAL A 160 -2.52 3.65 -2.49
C VAL A 160 -3.50 4.62 -3.12
N GLU A 161 -2.95 5.71 -3.64
CA GLU A 161 -3.66 6.67 -4.47
C GLU A 161 -3.41 6.36 -5.95
N ARG A 162 -4.38 6.65 -6.80
CA ARG A 162 -4.26 6.60 -8.25
C ARG A 162 -4.58 7.96 -8.84
N THR A 163 -4.08 8.22 -10.03
CA THR A 163 -4.55 9.33 -10.85
C THR A 163 -6.02 9.13 -11.22
N ARG A 164 -6.64 10.17 -11.79
CA ARG A 164 -7.99 10.10 -12.34
C ARG A 164 -7.93 10.25 -13.85
N TYR A 165 -8.30 9.21 -14.58
CA TYR A 165 -8.29 9.23 -16.05
C TYR A 165 -9.68 9.41 -16.66
N LEU A 166 -10.74 9.17 -15.87
CA LEU A 166 -12.11 9.17 -16.36
C LEU A 166 -12.74 10.55 -16.16
N PRO A 167 -13.49 11.09 -17.15
CA PRO A 167 -14.06 12.44 -17.06
C PRO A 167 -14.99 12.67 -15.86
N TRP A 168 -15.67 11.62 -15.38
CA TRP A 168 -16.53 11.69 -14.19
C TRP A 168 -15.74 11.66 -12.88
N ASP A 169 -14.51 11.15 -12.92
CA ASP A 169 -13.67 11.01 -11.76
C ASP A 169 -12.91 12.31 -11.55
N THR A 170 -13.54 13.22 -10.83
CA THR A 170 -12.98 14.54 -10.52
C THR A 170 -13.09 14.83 -9.03
N PRO A 171 -12.22 15.69 -8.48
CA PRO A 171 -12.37 16.16 -7.10
C PRO A 171 -13.78 16.67 -6.79
N ALA A 172 -14.35 17.48 -7.69
CA ALA A 172 -15.68 18.05 -7.51
C ALA A 172 -16.80 16.99 -7.48
N ALA A 173 -16.64 15.88 -8.19
CA ALA A 173 -17.59 14.77 -8.17
C ALA A 173 -17.46 13.88 -6.91
N GLY A 174 -16.44 14.11 -6.07
CA GLY A 174 -16.31 13.47 -4.76
C GLY A 174 -16.02 11.96 -4.81
N TRP A 175 -15.50 11.44 -5.91
CA TRP A 175 -15.09 10.03 -5.99
C TRP A 175 -13.72 9.82 -5.35
N PRO A 176 -13.50 8.74 -4.58
CA PRO A 176 -12.21 8.49 -3.94
C PRO A 176 -11.20 7.97 -4.97
N PRO A 177 -10.08 8.67 -5.24
CA PRO A 177 -9.03 8.22 -6.15
C PRO A 177 -8.03 7.31 -5.43
N PHE A 178 -8.48 6.53 -4.46
CA PHE A 178 -7.63 5.65 -3.66
C PHE A 178 -8.29 4.30 -3.43
N LEU A 179 -7.46 3.32 -3.06
CA LEU A 179 -7.88 1.96 -2.80
C LEU A 179 -7.03 1.36 -1.70
N TRP A 180 -7.59 0.40 -0.98
CA TRP A 180 -6.78 -0.61 -0.32
C TRP A 180 -6.25 -1.58 -1.37
N CYS A 181 -5.00 -2.00 -1.27
CA CYS A 181 -4.40 -2.98 -2.15
C CYS A 181 -3.57 -4.01 -1.37
N ASN A 182 -3.47 -5.21 -1.93
CA ASN A 182 -2.46 -6.19 -1.56
C ASN A 182 -1.66 -6.53 -2.82
N LEU A 183 -0.38 -6.13 -2.83
CA LEU A 183 0.48 -6.30 -3.99
C LEU A 183 0.78 -7.78 -4.29
N GLY A 184 0.71 -8.67 -3.29
CA GLY A 184 0.78 -10.11 -3.51
C GLY A 184 -0.38 -10.66 -4.35
N TYR A 185 -1.52 -9.96 -4.42
CA TYR A 185 -2.67 -10.34 -5.25
C TYR A 185 -2.76 -9.57 -6.57
N ALA A 186 -1.96 -8.52 -6.74
CA ALA A 186 -1.99 -7.64 -7.90
C ALA A 186 -1.87 -8.36 -9.25
N MET A 187 -1.16 -9.48 -9.30
CA MET A 187 -0.84 -10.17 -10.56
C MET A 187 -1.75 -11.37 -10.87
N TYR A 188 -2.59 -11.79 -9.92
CA TYR A 188 -3.45 -12.99 -10.06
C TYR A 188 -4.95 -12.70 -10.02
N GLY A 189 -5.35 -11.43 -9.93
CA GLY A 189 -6.75 -11.06 -9.86
C GLY A 189 -6.95 -9.62 -9.42
N THR A 190 -7.61 -9.45 -8.28
CA THR A 190 -7.95 -8.14 -7.75
C THR A 190 -6.72 -7.47 -7.15
N LEU A 191 -6.22 -6.40 -7.78
CA LEU A 191 -5.21 -5.52 -7.19
C LEU A 191 -5.64 -4.99 -5.82
N GLY A 192 -6.91 -4.63 -5.71
CA GLY A 192 -7.44 -4.10 -4.46
C GLY A 192 -8.89 -3.64 -4.58
N TYR A 193 -9.34 -2.92 -3.56
CA TYR A 193 -10.71 -2.45 -3.48
C TYR A 193 -10.73 -0.96 -3.14
N SER A 194 -11.43 -0.18 -3.94
CA SER A 194 -11.74 1.20 -3.59
C SER A 194 -12.86 1.22 -2.56
N PRO A 195 -12.94 2.24 -1.69
CA PRO A 195 -14.10 2.43 -0.82
C PRO A 195 -15.43 2.46 -1.60
N ARG A 196 -15.41 3.13 -2.76
CA ARG A 196 -16.55 3.31 -3.65
C ARG A 196 -16.09 3.48 -5.11
N GLN A 197 -16.87 2.97 -6.06
CA GLN A 197 -16.62 3.11 -7.51
C GLN A 197 -17.89 3.39 -8.28
N MET A 198 -17.76 4.01 -9.46
CA MET A 198 -18.85 4.20 -10.40
C MET A 198 -18.95 3.00 -11.36
N GLN A 199 -20.17 2.55 -11.61
CA GLN A 199 -20.50 1.56 -12.65
C GLN A 199 -20.79 2.23 -14.00
N LYS A 200 -20.91 1.42 -15.07
CA LYS A 200 -21.31 1.88 -16.41
C LYS A 200 -22.66 2.61 -16.43
N ASP A 201 -23.58 2.24 -15.55
CA ASP A 201 -24.90 2.90 -15.41
C ASP A 201 -24.88 4.11 -14.46
N GLU A 202 -23.67 4.60 -14.13
CA GLU A 202 -23.40 5.73 -13.24
C GLU A 202 -23.79 5.52 -11.78
N THR A 203 -24.25 4.32 -11.41
CA THR A 203 -24.56 4.00 -10.01
C THR A 203 -23.30 3.70 -9.21
N PRO A 204 -23.26 4.05 -7.91
CA PRO A 204 -22.15 3.70 -7.04
C PRO A 204 -22.19 2.22 -6.62
N VAL A 205 -21.03 1.59 -6.54
CA VAL A 205 -20.81 0.29 -5.88
C VAL A 205 -19.77 0.41 -4.78
N THR A 206 -19.90 -0.46 -3.77
CA THR A 206 -18.99 -0.58 -2.62
C THR A 206 -18.67 -2.04 -2.37
N GLY A 207 -17.84 -2.34 -1.37
CA GLY A 207 -17.51 -3.71 -0.99
C GLY A 207 -16.75 -4.46 -2.09
N THR A 208 -17.09 -5.74 -2.29
CA THR A 208 -16.38 -6.60 -3.27
C THR A 208 -16.58 -6.17 -4.72
N SER A 209 -17.70 -5.50 -5.02
CA SER A 209 -17.99 -4.96 -6.35
C SER A 209 -17.10 -3.75 -6.71
N ALA A 210 -16.58 -3.03 -5.71
CA ALA A 210 -15.66 -1.92 -5.90
C ALA A 210 -14.19 -2.39 -6.09
N SER A 211 -14.00 -3.51 -6.79
CA SER A 211 -12.69 -4.11 -7.05
C SER A 211 -11.93 -3.37 -8.16
N LEU A 212 -10.60 -3.36 -8.08
CA LEU A 212 -9.70 -3.01 -9.17
C LEU A 212 -8.80 -4.19 -9.43
N THR A 213 -8.61 -4.50 -10.70
CA THR A 213 -7.61 -5.43 -11.24
C THR A 213 -6.42 -4.63 -11.74
N ALA A 214 -5.22 -5.22 -11.70
CA ALA A 214 -4.05 -4.57 -12.26
C ALA A 214 -4.10 -4.60 -13.79
N GLY A 215 -4.05 -3.43 -14.42
CA GLY A 215 -3.69 -3.31 -15.82
C GLY A 215 -2.18 -3.06 -15.91
N THR A 216 -1.42 -3.99 -16.49
CA THR A 216 -0.01 -3.76 -16.83
C THR A 216 0.26 -4.19 -18.28
N VAL A 217 1.33 -3.66 -18.87
CA VAL A 217 1.73 -3.91 -20.26
C VAL A 217 2.20 -5.36 -20.50
N CYS A 218 2.51 -6.12 -19.44
CA CYS A 218 3.24 -7.39 -19.54
C CYS A 218 2.41 -8.66 -19.27
N PHE A 219 1.13 -8.58 -18.87
CA PHE A 219 0.40 -9.77 -18.38
C PHE A 219 -0.91 -10.13 -19.12
N SER A 220 -1.17 -9.57 -20.32
CA SER A 220 -2.30 -9.86 -21.27
C SER A 220 -3.70 -9.38 -20.81
N THR A 221 -4.69 -8.96 -21.63
CA THR A 221 -4.95 -8.91 -23.09
C THR A 221 -5.27 -7.49 -23.61
N LEU A 222 -5.15 -6.47 -22.77
CA LEU A 222 -5.53 -5.09 -23.10
C LEU A 222 -4.27 -4.26 -23.36
N ALA A 223 -4.01 -3.99 -24.64
CA ALA A 223 -2.82 -3.25 -25.09
C ALA A 223 -2.82 -1.81 -24.56
N MET A 224 -1.85 -1.49 -23.71
CA MET A 224 -1.47 -0.13 -23.34
C MET A 224 -0.40 0.40 -24.31
N PRO A 225 -0.36 1.71 -24.65
CA PRO A 225 0.65 2.25 -25.56
C PRO A 225 2.06 2.04 -25.00
N SER A 226 2.93 1.33 -25.73
CA SER A 226 4.37 1.29 -25.45
C SER A 226 5.10 2.15 -26.50
N GLY A 227 5.84 3.14 -26.04
CA GLY A 227 6.86 3.82 -26.87
C GLY A 227 8.13 2.97 -26.93
N SER A 228 8.90 3.07 -28.01
CA SER A 228 10.23 2.46 -28.15
C SER A 228 11.23 2.88 -27.06
N ASP A 229 11.00 4.03 -26.44
CA ASP A 229 11.98 4.74 -25.59
C ASP A 229 12.02 4.19 -24.15
N GLN A 230 11.17 3.22 -23.82
CA GLN A 230 11.11 2.60 -22.48
C GLN A 230 11.80 1.23 -22.43
N LYS A 231 12.38 0.77 -23.54
CA LYS A 231 12.96 -0.57 -23.66
C LYS A 231 14.48 -0.54 -23.52
N VAL A 232 15.03 -1.44 -22.70
CA VAL A 232 16.47 -1.70 -22.57
C VAL A 232 16.82 -3.07 -23.18
N PRO A 233 17.95 -3.24 -23.86
CA PRO A 233 18.37 -4.55 -24.37
C PRO A 233 18.49 -5.58 -23.24
N ASP A 234 17.99 -6.80 -23.46
CA ASP A 234 18.01 -7.89 -22.47
C ASP A 234 19.27 -8.77 -22.53
N GLY A 235 20.18 -8.50 -23.47
CA GLY A 235 21.40 -9.29 -23.68
C GLY A 235 21.19 -10.63 -24.42
N ALA A 236 19.94 -10.99 -24.73
CA ALA A 236 19.55 -12.17 -25.51
C ALA A 236 19.04 -11.82 -26.92
N GLY A 237 19.28 -10.58 -27.36
CA GLY A 237 18.82 -10.05 -28.64
C GLY A 237 17.39 -9.50 -28.61
N GLY A 238 16.76 -9.45 -27.43
CA GLY A 238 15.47 -8.82 -27.19
C GLY A 238 15.60 -7.49 -26.42
N SER A 239 14.48 -7.05 -25.87
CA SER A 239 14.40 -5.79 -25.14
C SER A 239 13.31 -5.89 -24.07
N THR A 240 13.59 -5.40 -22.86
CA THR A 240 12.67 -5.41 -21.70
C THR A 240 12.37 -3.98 -21.24
N ILE A 241 11.25 -3.77 -20.55
CA ILE A 241 10.99 -2.52 -19.82
C ILE A 241 11.33 -2.82 -18.35
N PRO A 242 12.30 -2.12 -17.75
CA PRO A 242 12.86 -2.52 -16.45
C PRO A 242 11.90 -2.24 -15.27
N ALA A 243 10.96 -1.30 -15.44
CA ALA A 243 9.95 -0.97 -14.44
C ALA A 243 8.63 -0.60 -15.14
N TRP A 244 7.55 -1.29 -14.81
CA TRP A 244 6.22 -1.09 -15.38
C TRP A 244 5.29 -0.32 -14.43
N PRO A 245 4.47 0.60 -14.96
CA PRO A 245 3.46 1.26 -14.15
C PRO A 245 2.33 0.29 -13.80
N LEU A 246 1.78 0.48 -12.61
CA LEU A 246 0.61 -0.22 -12.09
C LEU A 246 -0.62 0.64 -12.35
N MET A 247 -1.64 0.07 -12.97
CA MET A 247 -2.87 0.77 -13.30
C MET A 247 -4.08 0.06 -12.70
N GLY A 248 -5.06 0.82 -12.22
CA GLY A 248 -6.32 0.30 -11.71
C GLY A 248 -7.37 0.18 -12.80
N HIS A 249 -7.89 -1.02 -13.01
CA HIS A 249 -8.89 -1.31 -14.03
C HIS A 249 -10.06 -2.15 -13.48
N ASN A 250 -11.29 -1.95 -13.93
CA ASN A 250 -12.43 -2.79 -13.55
C ASN A 250 -13.31 -3.13 -14.78
N VAL A 251 -12.89 -4.11 -15.58
CA VAL A 251 -13.58 -4.51 -16.83
C VAL A 251 -15.07 -4.82 -16.64
N ASN A 252 -15.45 -5.31 -15.46
CA ASN A 252 -16.82 -5.74 -15.18
C ASN A 252 -17.79 -4.56 -15.05
N HIS A 253 -17.30 -3.43 -14.55
CA HIS A 253 -18.12 -2.25 -14.28
C HIS A 253 -17.80 -1.08 -15.23
N MET A 254 -16.54 -0.89 -15.62
CA MET A 254 -16.13 0.05 -16.65
C MET A 254 -14.95 -0.50 -17.47
N PRO A 255 -15.09 -0.67 -18.79
CA PRO A 255 -14.02 -1.18 -19.65
C PRO A 255 -12.94 -0.12 -19.96
N LEU A 256 -12.65 0.75 -19.00
CA LEU A 256 -11.64 1.81 -19.10
C LEU A 256 -10.79 1.85 -17.82
N MET A 257 -9.58 2.38 -17.95
CA MET A 257 -8.70 2.60 -16.81
C MET A 257 -9.25 3.69 -15.90
N TYR A 258 -9.29 3.41 -14.60
CA TYR A 258 -9.65 4.40 -13.58
C TYR A 258 -8.48 5.37 -13.36
N GLY A 259 -7.25 4.84 -13.40
CA GLY A 259 -6.04 5.63 -13.30
C GLY A 259 -4.80 4.80 -13.01
N GLU A 260 -3.70 5.49 -12.82
CA GLU A 260 -2.36 4.97 -12.67
C GLU A 260 -1.85 5.23 -11.24
N ILE A 261 -1.16 4.24 -10.64
CA ILE A 261 -0.73 4.27 -9.24
C ILE A 261 0.75 4.64 -9.12
N SER A 262 1.61 4.19 -10.04
CA SER A 262 3.06 4.27 -9.91
C SER A 262 3.59 5.70 -9.90
N SER A 263 3.02 6.61 -10.69
CA SER A 263 3.47 8.01 -10.74
C SER A 263 3.20 8.77 -9.44
N LEU A 264 2.12 8.44 -8.74
CA LEU A 264 1.80 9.04 -7.43
C LEU A 264 2.50 8.33 -6.29
N CYS A 265 2.57 7.00 -6.34
CA CYS A 265 3.02 6.19 -5.21
C CYS A 265 4.49 5.76 -5.30
N ASP A 266 5.19 6.01 -6.41
CA ASP A 266 6.55 5.50 -6.65
C ASP A 266 6.63 3.95 -6.39
N ILE A 267 5.59 3.22 -6.83
CA ILE A 267 5.49 1.74 -6.75
C ILE A 267 5.49 1.19 -8.17
N TRP A 268 6.44 0.35 -8.54
CA TRP A 268 6.54 -0.17 -9.91
C TRP A 268 6.64 -1.70 -9.90
N VAL A 269 6.16 -2.33 -10.97
CA VAL A 269 6.37 -3.76 -11.19
C VAL A 269 7.70 -3.94 -11.91
N ILE A 270 8.50 -4.94 -11.54
CA ILE A 270 9.75 -5.26 -12.23
C ILE A 270 9.70 -6.67 -12.82
N PRO A 271 10.51 -6.98 -13.84
CA PRO A 271 10.60 -8.33 -14.38
C PRO A 271 10.93 -9.38 -13.33
N ASP A 272 10.36 -10.57 -13.52
CA ASP A 272 10.59 -11.71 -12.66
C ASP A 272 12.07 -12.06 -12.57
N ASN A 273 12.53 -12.42 -11.37
CA ASN A 273 13.94 -12.76 -11.07
C ASN A 273 14.96 -11.64 -11.36
N MET A 274 14.54 -10.40 -11.60
CA MET A 274 15.47 -9.28 -11.77
C MET A 274 16.23 -8.96 -10.48
N ALA A 275 15.59 -9.17 -9.32
CA ALA A 275 16.15 -8.94 -8.00
C ALA A 275 15.43 -9.78 -6.94
N ALA A 276 16.05 -9.97 -5.78
CA ALA A 276 15.47 -10.66 -4.64
C ALA A 276 14.74 -9.70 -3.69
N THR A 277 13.81 -10.20 -2.87
CA THR A 277 13.21 -9.40 -1.79
C THR A 277 14.28 -8.81 -0.89
N HIS A 278 14.12 -7.52 -0.56
CA HIS A 278 15.06 -6.69 0.20
C HIS A 278 16.29 -6.19 -0.56
N ASP A 279 16.49 -6.58 -1.83
CA ASP A 279 17.45 -5.88 -2.67
C ASP A 279 17.09 -4.40 -2.79
N VAL A 280 18.11 -3.56 -2.96
CA VAL A 280 17.94 -2.13 -3.17
C VAL A 280 18.37 -1.81 -4.59
N LEU A 281 17.43 -1.32 -5.39
CA LEU A 281 17.67 -0.84 -6.75
C LEU A 281 17.76 0.69 -6.75
N SER A 282 18.59 1.22 -7.65
CA SER A 282 18.69 2.66 -7.89
C SER A 282 18.14 2.98 -9.27
N MET A 283 17.17 3.89 -9.33
CA MET A 283 16.55 4.37 -10.57
C MET A 283 16.42 5.90 -10.48
N ASP A 284 17.00 6.62 -11.43
CA ASP A 284 17.03 8.10 -11.47
C ASP A 284 17.50 8.76 -10.15
N GLY A 285 18.53 8.16 -9.52
CA GLY A 285 19.08 8.64 -8.25
C GLY A 285 18.21 8.39 -7.02
N LYS A 286 17.05 7.74 -7.17
CA LYS A 286 16.18 7.30 -6.07
C LYS A 286 16.46 5.85 -5.72
N GLN A 287 16.31 5.50 -4.45
CA GLN A 287 16.44 4.13 -3.97
C GLN A 287 15.07 3.45 -3.82
N TYR A 288 14.96 2.24 -4.32
CA TYR A 288 13.76 1.41 -4.22
C TYR A 288 14.09 0.09 -3.53
N SER A 289 13.23 -0.33 -2.60
CA SER A 289 13.28 -1.67 -2.03
C SER A 289 12.51 -2.61 -2.95
N VAL A 290 13.13 -3.73 -3.29
CA VAL A 290 12.48 -4.84 -3.97
C VAL A 290 11.64 -5.62 -2.94
N VAL A 291 10.41 -5.94 -3.31
CA VAL A 291 9.46 -6.69 -2.50
C VAL A 291 8.82 -7.77 -3.37
N GLN A 292 8.99 -9.04 -3.00
CA GLN A 292 8.28 -10.10 -3.71
C GLN A 292 6.78 -10.03 -3.44
N THR A 293 6.03 -10.37 -4.49
CA THR A 293 4.58 -10.44 -4.52
C THR A 293 4.20 -11.86 -4.96
N ASN A 294 3.77 -12.69 -4.00
CA ASN A 294 3.35 -14.08 -4.19
C ASN A 294 4.38 -15.03 -4.87
N GLY A 295 5.15 -15.75 -4.05
CA GLY A 295 6.10 -16.76 -4.55
C GLY A 295 7.38 -16.14 -5.12
N PRO A 296 8.34 -16.96 -5.57
CA PRO A 296 9.69 -16.50 -5.90
C PRO A 296 9.80 -15.67 -7.20
N THR A 297 8.77 -15.66 -8.05
CA THR A 297 8.91 -15.18 -9.43
C THR A 297 8.64 -13.68 -9.55
N GLU A 298 7.60 -13.14 -8.93
CA GLU A 298 7.14 -11.79 -9.21
C GLU A 298 7.58 -10.79 -8.13
N SER A 299 8.03 -9.61 -8.57
CA SER A 299 8.53 -8.58 -7.66
C SER A 299 8.05 -7.19 -8.05
N MET A 300 7.88 -6.36 -7.02
CA MET A 300 7.66 -4.93 -7.17
C MET A 300 8.79 -4.17 -6.50
N ILE A 301 8.89 -2.90 -6.86
CA ILE A 301 9.82 -1.96 -6.22
C ILE A 301 9.01 -0.83 -5.60
N ILE A 302 9.32 -0.50 -4.35
CA ILE A 302 8.69 0.59 -3.61
C ILE A 302 9.78 1.54 -3.13
N ARG A 303 9.61 2.84 -3.37
CA ARG A 303 10.62 3.83 -3.00
C ARG A 303 10.93 3.83 -1.50
N LYS A 304 12.22 3.71 -1.19
CA LYS A 304 12.78 3.66 0.17
C LYS A 304 13.08 5.06 0.72
N GLY A 305 13.33 6.03 -0.15
CA GLY A 305 13.66 7.42 0.20
C GLY A 305 13.70 8.31 -1.02
#